data_AF-A0A9D9WZD7-F1
#
_entry.id   AF-A0A9D9WZD7-F1
#
_cell.length_a   1.000
_cell.length_b   1.000
_cell.length_c   1.000
_cell.angle_alpha   90.00
_cell.angle_beta   90.00
_cell.angle_gamma   90.00
#
_symmetry.space_group_name_H-M   'P 1'
#
loop_
_entity.id
_entity.type
_entity.pdbx_description
1 polymer ?
#
loop_
_entity_poly.entity_id
_entity_poly.type
_entity_poly.pdbx_seq_one_letter_code
_entity_poly.pdbx_strand_id
1 'polypeptide(L)'
;MAMIGNKLYRGAQSKQEDSVEVDQQLSRLEDDIRKLKIDFDIYFNGATKRPPLEARARMESYIKRIADNRNLTFAQRYYFNTLVARFTSYRELWRRGLKAKGEELM
;
A
#
# COMPACT_ATOMS: atom_id res chain seq x y z
N MET A 1 -49.19 13.24 8.90
CA MET A 1 -48.49 12.09 8.31
C MET A 1 -47.00 12.31 8.49
N ALA A 2 -46.35 11.60 9.41
CA ALA A 2 -44.92 11.77 9.68
C ALA A 2 -44.12 10.91 8.70
N MET A 3 -43.25 11.54 7.91
CA MET A 3 -42.30 10.89 7.00
C MET A 3 -41.21 10.17 7.81
N ILE A 4 -41.51 8.95 8.25
CA ILE A 4 -40.52 8.05 8.86
C ILE A 4 -39.82 7.33 7.71
N GLY A 5 -38.79 7.95 7.14
CA GLY A 5 -38.04 7.35 6.04
C GLY A 5 -36.85 8.17 5.59
N ASN A 6 -35.78 8.25 6.41
CA ASN A 6 -34.52 8.83 5.92
C ASN A 6 -33.23 8.36 6.60
N LYS A 7 -33.28 7.60 7.71
CA LYS A 7 -32.06 7.15 8.41
C LYS A 7 -31.37 5.95 7.75
N LEU A 8 -32.15 5.06 7.11
CA LEU A 8 -31.62 3.83 6.50
C LEU A 8 -30.83 4.11 5.22
N TYR A 9 -31.27 5.06 4.38
CA TYR A 9 -30.60 5.42 3.13
C TYR A 9 -29.25 6.12 3.36
N ARG A 10 -29.17 7.03 4.34
CA ARG A 10 -27.92 7.72 4.67
C ARG A 10 -26.81 6.77 5.13
N GLY A 11 -27.15 5.73 5.90
CA GLY A 11 -26.16 4.73 6.35
C GLY A 11 -25.68 3.77 5.25
N ALA A 12 -26.51 3.54 4.22
CA ALA A 12 -26.08 2.77 3.04
C ALA A 12 -25.12 3.58 2.16
N GLN A 13 -25.41 4.87 1.98
CA GLN A 13 -24.54 5.80 1.24
C GLN A 13 -23.17 5.94 1.89
N SER A 14 -23.11 6.12 3.22
CA SER A 14 -21.82 6.27 3.92
C SER A 14 -20.94 5.02 3.80
N LYS A 15 -21.52 3.82 3.90
CA LYS A 15 -20.77 2.56 3.72
C LYS A 15 -20.24 2.39 2.30
N GLN A 16 -21.00 2.84 1.30
CA GLN A 16 -20.57 2.79 -0.10
C GLN A 16 -19.44 3.79 -0.36
N GLU A 17 -19.52 4.99 0.20
CA GLU A 17 -18.45 6.00 0.15
C GLU A 17 -17.16 5.49 0.81
N ASP A 18 -17.24 4.90 2.01
CA ASP A 18 -16.11 4.28 2.71
C ASP A 18 -15.46 3.18 1.85
N SER A 19 -16.27 2.34 1.19
CA SER A 19 -15.77 1.29 0.30
C SER A 19 -15.01 1.87 -0.90
N VAL A 20 -15.56 2.92 -1.53
CA VAL A 20 -14.91 3.58 -2.68
C VAL A 20 -13.59 4.24 -2.26
N GLU A 21 -13.54 4.84 -1.07
CA GLU A 21 -12.30 5.42 -0.55
C GLU A 21 -11.23 4.35 -0.35
N VAL A 22 -11.59 3.20 0.23
CA VAL A 22 -10.68 2.07 0.41
C VAL A 22 -10.15 1.56 -0.93
N ASP A 23 -11.00 1.44 -1.96
CA ASP A 23 -10.58 1.00 -3.28
C ASP A 23 -9.55 1.96 -3.90
N GLN A 24 -9.76 3.27 -3.74
CA GLN A 24 -8.77 4.28 -4.16
C GLN A 24 -7.46 4.19 -3.36
N GLN A 25 -7.54 3.94 -2.05
CA GLN A 25 -6.36 3.76 -1.20
C GLN A 25 -5.53 2.55 -1.65
N LEU A 26 -6.19 1.44 -2.02
CA LEU A 26 -5.53 0.23 -2.53
C LEU A 26 -4.93 0.44 -3.92
N SER A 27 -5.61 1.15 -4.81
CA SER A 27 -5.07 1.52 -6.12
C SER A 27 -3.82 2.39 -6.00
N ARG A 28 -3.84 3.39 -5.11
CA ARG A 28 -2.66 4.22 -4.81
C ARG A 28 -1.50 3.39 -4.24
N LEU A 29 -1.81 2.46 -3.33
CA LEU A 29 -0.81 1.53 -2.78
C LEU A 29 -0.13 0.73 -3.89
N GLU A 30 -0.88 0.22 -4.87
CA GLU A 30 -0.30 -0.51 -6.00
C GLU A 30 0.65 0.36 -6.82
N ASP A 31 0.24 1.58 -7.15
CA ASP A 31 1.06 2.50 -7.94
C ASP A 31 2.32 2.92 -7.20
N ASP A 32 2.22 3.20 -5.90
CA ASP A 32 3.37 3.55 -5.08
C ASP A 32 4.33 2.36 -4.95
N ILE A 33 3.85 1.11 -4.85
CA ILE A 33 4.70 -0.10 -4.85
C ILE A 33 5.45 -0.20 -6.19
N ARG A 34 4.77 0.05 -7.31
CA ARG A 34 5.39 0.03 -8.64
C ARG A 34 6.46 1.11 -8.76
N LYS A 35 6.18 2.32 -8.29
CA LYS A 35 7.13 3.43 -8.28
C LYS A 35 8.35 3.13 -7.44
N LEU A 36 8.16 2.61 -6.22
CA LEU A 36 9.25 2.26 -5.33
C LEU A 36 10.16 1.19 -5.95
N LYS A 37 9.60 0.20 -6.66
CA LYS A 37 10.39 -0.77 -7.43
C LYS A 37 11.26 -0.07 -8.48
N ILE A 38 10.69 0.84 -9.26
CA ILE A 38 11.44 1.59 -10.27
C ILE A 38 12.57 2.40 -9.62
N ASP A 39 12.29 3.08 -8.50
CA ASP A 39 13.30 3.86 -7.78
C ASP A 39 14.47 2.99 -7.30
N PHE A 40 14.19 1.77 -6.81
CA PHE A 40 15.22 0.79 -6.47
C PHE A 40 15.97 0.27 -7.70
N ASP A 41 15.28 0.00 -8.81
CA ASP A 41 15.93 -0.43 -10.05
C ASP A 41 16.89 0.65 -10.58
N ILE A 42 16.49 1.92 -10.57
CA ILE A 42 17.34 3.08 -10.93
C ILE A 42 18.59 3.13 -10.04
N TYR A 43 18.42 2.94 -8.74
CA TYR A 43 19.53 2.89 -7.78
C TYR A 43 20.46 1.70 -8.04
N PHE A 44 19.93 0.50 -8.28
CA PHE A 44 20.75 -0.68 -8.56
C PHE A 44 21.52 -0.56 -9.88
N ASN A 45 20.92 0.11 -10.87
CA ASN A 45 21.58 0.48 -12.12
C ASN A 45 22.64 1.59 -11.97
N GLY A 46 22.77 2.19 -10.79
CA GLY A 46 23.79 3.22 -10.49
C GLY A 46 23.42 4.64 -10.95
N ALA A 47 22.19 4.87 -11.39
CA ALA A 47 21.73 6.19 -11.80
C ALA A 47 21.45 7.12 -10.60
N THR A 48 21.26 6.58 -9.39
CA THR A 48 21.23 7.35 -8.14
C THR A 48 22.23 6.80 -7.13
N LYS A 49 22.80 7.69 -6.31
CA LYS A 49 23.84 7.35 -5.32
C LYS A 49 23.29 6.83 -3.99
N ARG A 50 21.99 6.99 -3.73
CA ARG A 50 21.38 6.66 -2.44
C ARG A 50 20.15 5.77 -2.64
N PRO A 51 20.00 4.70 -1.85
CA PRO A 51 18.81 3.86 -1.92
C PRO A 51 17.58 4.60 -1.39
N PRO A 52 16.37 4.33 -1.93
CA PRO A 52 15.13 4.99 -1.50
C PRO A 52 14.57 4.40 -0.19
N LEU A 53 15.38 4.41 0.88
CA LEU A 53 15.04 3.79 2.17
C LEU A 53 13.88 4.49 2.89
N GLU A 54 13.81 5.82 2.83
CA GLU A 54 12.70 6.57 3.43
C GLU A 54 11.38 6.26 2.72
N ALA A 55 11.40 6.15 1.38
CA ALA A 55 10.22 5.79 0.61
C ALA A 55 9.74 4.38 0.97
N ARG A 56 10.67 3.43 1.18
CA ARG A 56 10.36 2.10 1.73
C ARG A 56 9.73 2.18 3.13
N ALA A 57 10.28 2.97 4.05
CA ALA A 57 9.74 3.09 5.41
C ALA A 57 8.34 3.73 5.43
N ARG A 58 8.10 4.73 4.57
CA ARG A 58 6.76 5.31 4.38
C ARG A 58 5.77 4.27 3.84
N MET A 59 6.19 3.46 2.87
CA MET A 59 5.38 2.38 2.33
C MET A 59 4.98 1.35 3.40
N GLU A 60 5.95 0.90 4.21
CA GLU A 60 5.70 -0.05 5.31
C GLU A 60 4.68 0.51 6.31
N SER A 61 4.80 1.80 6.63
CA SER A 61 3.86 2.49 7.51
C SER A 61 2.45 2.58 6.91
N TYR A 62 2.34 2.84 5.61
CA TYR A 62 1.06 2.91 4.91
C TYR A 62 0.38 1.54 4.81
N ILE A 63 1.14 0.49 4.49
CA ILE A 63 0.66 -0.91 4.50
C ILE A 63 0.12 -1.27 5.87
N LYS A 64 0.84 -0.94 6.94
CA LYS A 64 0.40 -1.20 8.32
C LYS A 64 -0.93 -0.51 8.64
N ARG A 65 -1.08 0.76 8.25
CA ARG A 65 -2.33 1.52 8.46
C ARG A 65 -3.53 0.88 7.77
N ILE A 66 -3.37 0.37 6.55
CA ILE A 66 -4.44 -0.34 5.83
C ILE A 66 -4.71 -1.71 6.46
N ALA A 67 -3.66 -2.42 6.90
CA ALA A 67 -3.79 -3.70 7.58
C ALA A 67 -4.65 -3.60 8.85
N ASP A 68 -4.45 -2.53 9.64
CA ASP A 68 -5.18 -2.25 10.88
C ASP A 68 -6.67 -1.92 10.64
N ASN A 69 -7.08 -1.61 9.41
CA ASN A 69 -8.48 -1.38 9.06
C ASN A 69 -9.29 -2.70 9.03
N ARG A 70 -10.13 -2.92 10.05
CA ARG A 70 -10.97 -4.13 10.17
C ARG A 70 -12.20 -4.15 9.26
N ASN A 71 -12.52 -3.04 8.60
CA ASN A 71 -13.75 -2.87 7.82
C ASN A 71 -13.59 -3.17 6.33
N LEU A 72 -12.45 -3.72 5.89
CA LEU A 72 -12.26 -4.13 4.50
C LEU A 72 -13.24 -5.22 4.12
N THR A 73 -13.85 -5.10 2.93
CA THR A 73 -14.60 -6.20 2.31
C THR A 73 -13.66 -7.36 1.97
N PHE A 74 -14.23 -8.54 1.69
CA PHE A 74 -13.44 -9.71 1.31
C PHE A 74 -12.59 -9.46 0.06
N ALA A 75 -13.17 -8.82 -0.97
CA ALA A 75 -12.46 -8.48 -2.20
C ALA A 75 -11.30 -7.50 -1.95
N GLN A 76 -11.55 -6.45 -1.17
CA GLN A 76 -10.51 -5.48 -0.77
C GLN A 76 -9.40 -6.13 0.02
N ARG A 77 -9.74 -7.00 0.98
CA ARG A 77 -8.74 -7.72 1.78
C ARG A 77 -7.91 -8.69 0.94
N TYR A 78 -8.54 -9.37 0.00
CA TYR A 78 -7.83 -10.23 -0.95
C TYR A 78 -6.82 -9.43 -1.78
N TYR A 79 -7.27 -8.33 -2.40
CA TYR A 79 -6.41 -7.47 -3.22
C TYR A 79 -5.28 -6.84 -2.38
N PHE A 80 -5.58 -6.34 -1.19
CA PHE A 80 -4.57 -5.85 -0.23
C PHE A 80 -3.50 -6.92 0.07
N ASN A 81 -3.91 -8.15 0.38
CA ASN A 81 -2.98 -9.24 0.66
C ASN A 81 -2.08 -9.55 -0.55
N THR A 82 -2.61 -9.48 -1.78
CA THR A 82 -1.82 -9.61 -3.00
C THR A 82 -0.76 -8.52 -3.12
N LEU A 83 -1.12 -7.27 -2.81
CA LEU A 83 -0.17 -6.14 -2.82
C LEU A 83 0.91 -6.30 -1.74
N VAL A 84 0.55 -6.73 -0.53
CA VAL A 84 1.50 -6.99 0.56
C VAL A 84 2.48 -8.11 0.20
N ALA A 85 1.99 -9.20 -0.40
CA ALA A 85 2.85 -10.28 -0.85
C ALA A 85 3.88 -9.80 -1.89
N ARG A 86 3.42 -9.01 -2.88
CA ARG A 86 4.29 -8.41 -3.90
C ARG A 86 5.35 -7.49 -3.29
N PHE A 87 4.94 -6.59 -2.39
CA PHE A 87 5.86 -5.70 -1.68
C PHE A 87 6.90 -6.48 -0.87
N THR A 88 6.48 -7.52 -0.17
CA THR A 88 7.37 -8.38 0.62
C THR A 88 8.42 -9.05 -0.26
N SER A 89 8.04 -9.58 -1.43
CA SER A 89 8.99 -10.15 -2.38
C SER A 89 10.01 -9.12 -2.87
N TYR A 90 9.57 -7.90 -3.21
CA TYR A 90 10.49 -6.84 -3.62
C TYR A 90 11.42 -6.39 -2.50
N ARG A 91 10.91 -6.25 -1.27
CA ARG A 91 11.72 -5.91 -0.10
C ARG A 91 12.85 -6.90 0.12
N GLU A 92 12.59 -8.20 -0.01
CA GLU A 92 13.63 -9.22 0.11
C GLU A 92 14.66 -9.15 -1.03
N LEU A 93 14.22 -8.88 -2.26
CA LEU A 93 15.13 -8.64 -3.39
C LEU A 93 16.05 -7.44 -3.13
N TRP A 94 15.49 -6.31 -2.72
CA TRP A 94 16.26 -5.11 -2.43
C TRP A 94 17.22 -5.31 -1.26
N ARG A 95 16.80 -6.01 -0.20
CA ARG A 95 17.66 -6.36 0.94
C ARG A 95 18.89 -7.15 0.48
N ARG A 96 18.69 -8.17 -0.36
CA ARG A 96 19.79 -8.96 -0.93
C ARG A 96 20.69 -8.11 -1.83
N GLY A 97 20.11 -7.23 -2.65
CA GLY A 97 20.85 -6.32 -3.52
C GLY A 97 21.70 -5.31 -2.75
N LEU A 98 21.17 -4.70 -1.69
CA LEU A 98 21.89 -3.77 -0.83
C LEU A 98 23.07 -4.45 -0.13
N LYS A 99 22.85 -5.67 0.36
CA LYS A 99 23.90 -6.49 0.95
C LYS A 99 25.02 -6.81 -0.06
N ALA A 100 24.67 -7.16 -1.29
CA ALA A 100 25.64 -7.43 -2.35
C ALA A 100 26.47 -6.18 -2.73
N LYS A 101 25.89 -4.99 -2.63
CA LYS A 101 26.59 -3.70 -2.83
C LYS A 101 27.47 -3.28 -1.65
N GLY A 102 27.37 -3.93 -0.49
CA GLY A 102 28.09 -3.54 0.72
C GLY A 102 27.50 -2.31 1.43
N GLU A 103 26.26 -1.94 1.10
CA GLU A 103 25.56 -0.77 1.67
C GLU A 103 24.60 -1.16 2.81
N GLU A 104 24.77 -2.36 3.38
CA GLU A 104 24.05 -2.79 4.59
C GLU A 104 24.57 -1.97 5.78
N LEU A 105 23.99 -0.78 5.99
CA LEU A 105 24.10 -0.07 7.27
C LEU A 105 23.34 -0.90 8.32
N MET A 106 24.08 -1.23 9.40
CA MET A 106 23.60 -1.86 10.63
C MET A 106 22.20 -1.38 11.07
#